data_AF-A0A0W1GPE3-F1
#
_entry.id   AF-A0A0W1GPE3-F1
#
_cell.length_a   1.000
_cell.length_b   1.000
_cell.length_c   1.000
_cell.angle_alpha   90.00
_cell.angle_beta   90.00
_cell.angle_gamma   90.00
#
_symmetry.space_group_name_H-M   'P 1'
#
loop_
_entity.id
_entity.type
_entity.pdbx_description
1 polymer ?
#
loop_
_entity_poly.entity_id
_entity_poly.type
_entity_poly.pdbx_seq_one_letter_code
_entity_poly.pdbx_strand_id
1 'polypeptide(L)' 'MSSDDRCLVRGIAMTRMLARRGVAASLVFGVTMPFAAHSWVQVGDTVLTDSLDVVLHYRPIFAV' A
#
# COMPACT_ATOMS: atom_id res chain seq x y z
N MET A 1 0.04 2.22 -20.25
CA MET A 1 0.70 1.76 -19.02
C MET A 1 0.14 2.62 -17.89
N SER A 2 -0.97 2.19 -17.24
CA SER A 2 -1.57 3.00 -16.16
C SER A 2 -0.64 2.98 -14.95
N SER A 3 -0.76 3.98 -14.08
CA SER A 3 0.05 4.09 -12.86
C SER A 3 -0.14 2.92 -11.87
N ASP A 4 -1.11 2.03 -12.10
CA ASP A 4 -1.46 0.93 -11.19
C ASP A 4 -0.41 -0.19 -11.14
N ASP A 5 0.30 -0.44 -12.25
CA ASP A 5 1.31 -1.52 -12.34
C ASP A 5 2.53 -1.30 -11.44
N ARG A 6 2.69 -0.10 -10.85
CA ARG A 6 3.86 0.24 -10.02
C ARG A 6 3.55 0.38 -8.54
N CYS A 7 2.29 0.18 -8.09
CA CYS A 7 1.92 0.31 -6.68
C CYS A 7 2.82 -0.55 -5.77
N LEU A 8 3.04 -1.81 -6.15
CA LEU A 8 3.87 -2.75 -5.40
C LEU A 8 5.34 -2.32 -5.34
N VAL A 9 5.93 -1.98 -6.48
CA VAL A 9 7.35 -1.57 -6.54
C VAL A 9 7.58 -0.29 -5.74
N ARG A 10 6.66 0.68 -5.84
CA ARG A 10 6.71 1.93 -5.07
C ARG A 10 6.54 1.66 -3.57
N GLY A 11 5.60 0.79 -3.20
CA GLY A 11 5.37 0.40 -1.81
C GLY A 11 6.60 -0.28 -1.20
N ILE A 12 7.19 -1.26 -1.89
CA ILE A 12 8.43 -1.92 -1.46
C ILE A 12 9.57 -0.92 -1.28
N ALA A 13 9.76 -0.01 -2.23
CA ALA A 13 10.81 1.01 -2.17
C ALA A 13 10.60 1.95 -0.97
N MET A 14 9.37 2.37 -0.73
CA MET A 14 9.02 3.25 0.39
C MET A 14 9.17 2.56 1.75
N THR A 15 8.66 1.35 1.90
CA THR A 15 8.83 0.55 3.14
C THR A 15 10.32 0.35 3.45
N ARG A 16 11.14 0.03 2.44
CA ARG A 16 12.61 -0.07 2.62
C ARG A 16 13.24 1.27 3.00
N MET A 17 12.79 2.38 2.41
CA MET A 17 13.28 3.70 2.77
C MET A 17 12.94 4.07 4.22
N LEU A 18 11.72 3.78 4.66
CA LEU A 18 11.23 4.06 6.00
C LEU A 18 11.92 3.18 7.05
N ALA A 19 12.13 1.89 6.74
CA ALA A 19 12.88 0.97 7.60
C ALA A 19 14.31 1.47 7.86
N ARG A 20 15.00 1.99 6.82
CA ARG A 20 16.34 2.60 6.98
C ARG A 20 16.35 3.85 7.87
N ARG A 21 15.19 4.47 8.10
CA ARG A 21 15.00 5.62 8.98
C ARG A 21 14.43 5.23 10.35
N GLY A 22 14.32 3.94 10.65
CA GLY A 22 13.74 3.44 11.91
C GLY A 22 12.22 3.55 12.00
N VAL A 23 11.53 3.82 10.88
CA VAL A 23 10.07 3.90 10.84
C VAL A 23 9.51 2.55 10.45
N ALA A 24 8.75 1.93 11.35
CA ALA A 24 7.99 0.72 11.10
C ALA A 24 6.76 1.05 10.24
N ALA A 25 6.87 0.82 8.93
CA ALA A 25 5.78 0.96 7.98
C ALA A 25 5.37 -0.42 7.47
N SER A 26 4.07 -0.62 7.30
CA SER A 26 3.50 -1.85 6.77
C SER A 26 3.14 -1.68 5.30
N LEU A 27 3.51 -2.66 4.47
CA LEU A 27 3.01 -2.81 3.11
C LEU A 27 1.75 -3.67 3.14
N VAL A 28 0.60 -3.08 2.81
CA VAL A 28 -0.71 -3.74 2.85
C VAL A 28 -1.16 -4.08 1.44
N PHE A 29 -1.79 -5.24 1.30
CA PHE A 29 -2.39 -5.72 0.06
C PHE A 29 -3.90 -5.83 0.27
N GLY A 30 -4.66 -5.24 -0.65
CA GLY A 30 -6.11 -5.27 -0.62
C GLY A 30 -6.70 -5.69 -1.96
N VAL A 31 -7.91 -6.24 -1.89
CA VAL A 31 -8.68 -6.67 -3.06
C VAL A 31 -10.07 -6.07 -3.05
N THR A 32 -10.65 -5.86 -4.23
CA THR A 32 -12.04 -5.40 -4.39
C THR A 32 -12.75 -6.19 -5.47
N MET A 33 -14.07 -5.98 -5.63
CA MET A 33 -14.91 -6.60 -6.67
C MET A 33 -15.52 -5.53 -7.60
N PRO A 34 -15.50 -5.70 -8.94
CA PRO A 34 -14.87 -6.80 -9.69
C PRO A 34 -13.37 -6.91 -9.41
N PHE A 35 -12.82 -8.13 -9.50
CA PHE A 35 -11.52 -8.46 -8.94
C PHE A 35 -10.43 -7.49 -9.39
N ALA A 36 -9.92 -6.72 -8.44
CA ALA A 36 -8.73 -5.89 -8.60
C ALA A 36 -7.90 -5.96 -7.32
N ALA A 37 -6.58 -5.96 -7.49
CA ALA A 37 -5.62 -5.98 -6.39
C ALA A 37 -4.84 -4.67 -6.37
N HIS A 38 -4.64 -4.12 -5.17
CA HIS A 38 -3.83 -2.93 -4.95
C HIS A 38 -2.94 -3.14 -3.73
N SER A 39 -1.84 -2.38 -3.66
CA SER A 39 -0.99 -2.35 -2.48
C SER A 39 -0.63 -0.93 -2.11
N TRP A 40 -0.63 -0.64 -0.80
CA TRP A 40 -0.30 0.67 -0.25
C TRP A 40 0.59 0.52 0.99
N VAL A 41 1.26 1.61 1.36
CA VAL A 41 2.08 1.67 2.58
C VAL A 41 1.33 2.45 3.65
N GLN A 42 1.33 1.95 4.88
CA GLN A 42 0.76 2.65 6.04
C GLN A 42 1.68 2.60 7.25
N VAL A 43 1.52 3.57 8.15
CA VAL A 43 2.16 3.60 9.48
C VAL A 43 1.06 3.78 10.51
N GLY A 44 0.80 2.75 11.32
CA GLY A 44 -0.41 2.70 12.14
C GLY A 44 -1.65 2.89 11.25
N ASP A 45 -2.48 3.87 11.59
CA ASP A 45 -3.72 4.19 10.86
C ASP A 45 -3.53 5.21 9.71
N THR A 46 -2.28 5.58 9.39
CA THR A 46 -1.98 6.59 8.36
C THR A 46 -1.51 5.94 7.07
N VAL A 47 -2.26 6.13 5.98
CA VAL A 47 -1.88 5.72 4.62
C VAL A 47 -0.90 6.74 4.01
N LEU A 48 0.16 6.27 3.36
CA LEU A 48 1.25 7.11 2.84
C LEU A 48 1.35 7.18 1.31
N THR A 49 0.95 6.14 0.58
CA THR A 49 1.15 6.06 -0.87
C THR A 49 -0.05 6.48 -1.70
N ASP A 50 -1.23 6.48 -1.09
CA ASP A 50 -2.53 6.56 -1.74
C ASP A 50 -3.48 7.44 -0.94
N SER A 51 -4.54 7.93 -1.60
CA SER A 51 -5.62 8.62 -0.91
C SER A 51 -6.49 7.61 -0.16
N LEU A 52 -7.02 8.03 1.00
CA LEU A 52 -7.89 7.17 1.80
C LEU A 52 -9.14 6.75 1.00
N ASP A 53 -9.67 7.64 0.16
CA ASP A 53 -10.78 7.33 -0.74
C ASP A 53 -10.49 6.13 -1.64
N VAL A 54 -9.24 5.94 -2.10
CA VAL A 54 -8.87 4.77 -2.90
C VAL A 54 -8.79 3.52 -2.02
N VAL A 55 -8.03 3.59 -0.93
CA VAL A 55 -7.77 2.44 -0.06
C VAL A 55 -9.04 1.86 0.55
N LEU A 56 -10.02 2.70 0.90
CA LEU A 56 -11.29 2.25 1.48
C LEU A 56 -12.14 1.39 0.54
N HIS A 57 -11.91 1.45 -0.78
CA HIS A 57 -12.57 0.56 -1.73
C HIS A 57 -12.00 -0.86 -1.73
N TYR A 58 -10.85 -1.08 -1.11
CA TYR A 58 -10.19 -2.38 -1.02
C TYR A 58 -10.36 -3.00 0.36
N ARG A 59 -10.58 -4.31 0.39
CA ARG A 59 -10.56 -5.14 1.59
C ARG A 59 -9.12 -5.62 1.83
N PRO A 60 -8.47 -5.23 2.93
CA PRO A 60 -7.14 -5.73 3.26
C PRO A 60 -7.16 -7.26 3.44
N ILE A 61 -6.20 -7.95 2.84
CA ILE A 61 -6.04 -9.42 2.94
C ILE A 61 -4.68 -9.84 3.49
N PHE A 62 -3.67 -8.98 3.41
CA PHE A 62 -2.32 -9.25 3.90
C PHE A 62 -1.56 -7.95 4.22
N ALA A 63 -0.69 -7.96 5.23
CA ALA A 63 0.19 -6.85 5.57
C ALA A 63 1.53 -7.37 6.11
N VAL A 64 2.64 -6.71 5.74
CA VAL A 64 4.01 -7.04 6.17
C VAL A 64 4.82 -5.81 6.51
#